data_AF-A0A969ASF1-F1
#
_entry.id   AF-A0A969ASF1-F1
#
_cell.length_a   1.000
_cell.length_b   1.000
_cell.length_c   1.000
_cell.angle_alpha   90.00
_cell.angle_beta   90.00
_cell.angle_gamma   90.00
#
_symmetry.space_group_name_H-M   'P 1'
#
loop_
_entity.id
_entity.type
_entity.pdbx_description
1 polymer ?
#
loop_
_entity_poly.entity_id
_entity_poly.type
_entity_poly.pdbx_seq_one_letter_code
_entity_poly.pdbx_strand_id
1 'polypeptide(L)'
;MVDAPALAQIQADPQAFGRYIAPGQGTNTVTTFPNLQGDAQLVVPCCNGSMATYGHIGTFLRQGPKPQINALWQRVGQSIQTVLGERRAEPLWVSTSGLGVYWLHVRLDSKPKYYTHGPYRQVV
;
A
#
# COMPACT_ATOMS: atom_id res chain seq x y z
N MET A 1 -7.09 15.89 2.56
CA MET A 1 -6.30 15.22 1.51
C MET A 1 -5.03 16.04 1.31
N VAL A 2 -3.86 15.42 1.18
CA VAL A 2 -2.59 16.13 0.96
C VAL A 2 -2.40 16.29 -0.54
N ASP A 3 -2.05 17.50 -0.97
CA ASP A 3 -1.73 17.73 -2.38
C ASP A 3 -0.40 17.05 -2.74
N ALA A 4 -0.39 16.31 -3.83
CA ALA A 4 0.71 15.45 -4.26
C ALA A 4 0.89 15.50 -5.79
N PRO A 5 1.25 16.67 -6.36
CA PRO A 5 1.32 16.88 -7.80
C PRO A 5 2.32 15.95 -8.50
N ALA A 6 3.36 15.52 -7.79
CA ALA A 6 4.34 14.57 -8.28
C ALA A 6 3.68 13.26 -8.79
N LEU A 7 2.56 12.82 -8.19
CA LEU A 7 1.85 11.60 -8.57
C LEU A 7 1.14 11.70 -9.92
N ALA A 8 0.91 12.90 -10.46
CA ALA A 8 0.21 13.06 -11.74
C ALA A 8 1.00 12.52 -12.94
N GLN A 9 2.33 12.42 -12.81
CA GLN A 9 3.25 12.03 -13.90
C GLN A 9 4.04 10.77 -13.59
N ILE A 10 3.73 10.04 -12.50
CA ILE A 10 4.50 8.84 -12.16
C ILE A 10 4.21 7.70 -13.11
N GLN A 11 5.25 6.95 -13.45
CA GLN A 11 5.14 5.67 -14.12
C GLN A 11 5.26 4.55 -13.08
N ALA A 12 4.41 3.54 -13.21
CA ALA A 12 4.45 2.43 -12.29
C ALA A 12 5.75 1.63 -12.48
N ASP A 13 6.45 1.34 -11.38
CA ASP A 13 7.67 0.53 -11.38
C ASP A 13 7.46 -0.78 -10.61
N PRO A 14 7.35 -1.92 -11.29
CA PRO A 14 7.14 -3.21 -10.67
C PRO A 14 8.43 -3.79 -10.08
N GLN A 15 9.63 -3.30 -10.45
CA GLN A 15 10.90 -3.95 -10.10
C GLN A 15 11.08 -4.07 -8.59
N ALA A 16 10.75 -3.00 -7.86
CA ALA A 16 10.87 -2.97 -6.39
C ALA A 16 10.08 -4.07 -5.69
N PHE A 17 8.94 -4.50 -6.26
CA PHE A 17 8.08 -5.54 -5.69
C PHE A 17 8.00 -6.81 -6.56
N GLY A 18 8.83 -6.93 -7.60
CA GLY A 18 8.69 -7.94 -8.65
C GLY A 18 8.57 -9.36 -8.11
N ARG A 19 9.44 -9.73 -7.17
CA ARG A 19 9.41 -11.06 -6.53
C ARG A 19 8.11 -11.38 -5.79
N TYR A 20 7.42 -10.36 -5.28
CA TYR A 20 6.19 -10.52 -4.52
C TYR A 20 4.94 -10.52 -5.39
N ILE A 21 4.97 -9.77 -6.50
CA ILE A 21 3.81 -9.61 -7.39
C ILE A 21 3.80 -10.58 -8.57
N ALA A 22 4.96 -11.07 -9.01
CA ALA A 22 5.08 -12.01 -10.14
C ALA A 22 4.21 -13.28 -9.98
N PRO A 23 4.12 -13.91 -8.80
CA PRO A 23 3.28 -15.10 -8.63
C PRO A 23 1.77 -14.86 -8.83
N GLY A 24 1.30 -13.62 -8.73
CA GLY A 24 -0.10 -13.24 -8.91
C GLY A 24 -0.35 -12.43 -10.18
N GLN A 25 0.58 -12.43 -11.13
CA GLN A 25 0.43 -11.66 -12.36
C GLN A 25 -0.75 -12.19 -13.19
N GLY A 26 -1.56 -11.27 -13.72
CA GLY A 26 -2.74 -11.59 -14.51
C GLY A 26 -3.95 -12.04 -13.69
N THR A 27 -3.90 -11.96 -12.35
CA THR A 27 -5.00 -12.34 -11.46
C THR A 27 -5.42 -11.18 -10.57
N ASN A 28 -6.57 -11.30 -9.89
CA ASN A 28 -7.01 -10.32 -8.88
C ASN A 28 -6.26 -10.46 -7.54
N THR A 29 -5.10 -11.12 -7.52
CA THR A 29 -4.34 -11.36 -6.29
C THR A 29 -3.84 -10.04 -5.68
N VAL A 30 -3.89 -9.99 -4.35
CA VAL A 30 -3.28 -8.97 -3.51
C VAL A 30 -2.38 -9.70 -2.53
N THR A 31 -1.12 -9.29 -2.50
CA THR A 31 -0.08 -9.90 -1.67
C THR A 31 0.23 -9.04 -0.44
N THR A 32 0.83 -9.67 0.56
CA THR A 32 1.24 -9.05 1.81
C THR A 32 2.64 -9.49 2.19
N PHE A 33 3.51 -8.54 2.53
CA PHE A 33 4.90 -8.80 2.91
C PHE A 33 5.47 -7.66 3.76
N PRO A 34 6.50 -7.91 4.60
CA PRO A 34 7.17 -6.85 5.34
C PRO A 34 7.98 -5.94 4.40
N ASN A 35 8.11 -4.65 4.74
CA ASN A 35 9.06 -3.77 4.06
C ASN A 35 10.51 -4.20 4.35
N LEU A 36 11.47 -3.60 3.62
CA LEU A 36 12.90 -3.93 3.74
C LEU A 36 13.44 -3.80 5.18
N GLN A 37 12.95 -2.82 5.94
CA GLN A 37 13.37 -2.59 7.33
C GLN A 37 12.62 -3.48 8.33
N GLY A 38 11.59 -4.22 7.91
CA GLY A 38 10.77 -5.08 8.77
C GLY A 38 9.85 -4.34 9.75
N ASP A 39 9.72 -3.02 9.64
CA ASP A 39 8.94 -2.19 10.56
C ASP A 39 7.55 -1.80 10.04
N ALA A 40 7.21 -2.24 8.83
CA ALA A 40 5.90 -2.06 8.22
C ALA A 40 5.46 -3.32 7.48
N GLN A 41 4.17 -3.62 7.54
CA GLN A 41 3.54 -4.58 6.65
C GLN A 41 2.98 -3.85 5.43
N LEU A 42 3.27 -4.37 4.24
CA LEU A 42 2.82 -3.82 2.97
C LEU A 42 1.73 -4.72 2.39
N VAL A 43 0.62 -4.10 1.97
CA VAL A 43 -0.46 -4.75 1.21
C VAL A 43 -0.44 -4.19 -0.21
N VAL A 44 -0.25 -5.07 -1.20
CA VAL A 44 0.11 -4.69 -2.57
C VAL A 44 -0.71 -5.47 -3.59
N PRO A 45 -1.42 -4.83 -4.54
CA PRO A 45 -2.07 -5.54 -5.63
C PRO A 45 -1.02 -6.04 -6.64
N CYS A 46 -1.22 -7.25 -7.14
CA CYS A 46 -0.42 -7.78 -8.26
C CYS A 46 -0.83 -7.12 -9.58
N CYS A 47 0.06 -7.15 -10.57
CA CYS A 47 -0.24 -6.60 -11.89
C CYS A 47 -1.35 -7.41 -12.58
N ASN A 48 -2.49 -6.78 -12.84
CA ASN A 48 -3.64 -7.33 -13.54
C ASN A 48 -4.16 -6.34 -14.60
N GLY A 49 -3.49 -6.33 -15.75
CA GLY A 49 -3.78 -5.42 -16.87
C GLY A 49 -2.72 -4.33 -17.01
N SER A 50 -3.16 -3.10 -17.26
CA SER A 50 -2.25 -1.98 -17.55
C SER A 50 -1.39 -1.62 -16.34
N MET A 51 -0.07 -1.47 -16.55
CA MET A 51 0.85 -1.03 -15.50
C MET A 51 0.51 0.36 -14.95
N ALA A 52 -0.01 1.26 -15.80
CA ALA A 52 -0.40 2.61 -15.39
C ALA A 52 -1.43 2.62 -14.25
N THR A 53 -2.24 1.57 -14.14
CA THR A 53 -3.23 1.37 -13.08
C THR A 53 -2.61 1.33 -11.68
N TYR A 54 -1.36 0.87 -11.57
CA TYR A 54 -0.76 0.47 -10.30
C TYR A 54 0.15 1.53 -9.67
N GLY A 55 0.30 2.71 -10.26
CA GLY A 55 1.22 3.73 -9.73
C GLY A 55 0.83 4.25 -8.33
N HIS A 56 -0.47 4.47 -8.08
CA HIS A 56 -0.98 4.99 -6.81
C HIS A 56 -2.49 4.69 -6.64
N ILE A 57 -3.01 4.90 -5.42
CA ILE A 57 -4.39 4.52 -5.06
C ILE A 57 -5.46 5.19 -5.94
N GLY A 58 -5.29 6.48 -6.25
CA GLY A 58 -6.25 7.22 -7.08
C GLY A 58 -6.46 6.60 -8.47
N THR A 59 -5.39 6.22 -9.18
CA THR A 59 -5.50 5.61 -10.51
C THR A 59 -6.01 4.18 -10.40
N PHE A 60 -5.56 3.43 -9.39
CA PHE A 60 -6.05 2.09 -9.12
C PHE A 60 -7.56 2.05 -8.86
N LEU A 61 -8.11 2.97 -8.08
CA LEU A 61 -9.56 3.01 -7.81
C LEU A 61 -10.39 3.43 -9.04
N ARG A 62 -9.81 4.18 -9.97
CA ARG A 62 -10.49 4.62 -11.21
C ARG A 62 -10.43 3.58 -12.32
N GLN A 63 -9.32 2.86 -12.44
CA GLN A 63 -8.99 2.04 -13.61
C GLN A 63 -8.81 0.55 -13.28
N GLY A 64 -8.65 0.20 -12.00
CA GLY A 64 -8.39 -1.15 -11.56
C GLY A 64 -9.61 -2.07 -11.67
N PRO A 65 -9.38 -3.39 -11.82
CA PRO A 65 -10.48 -4.36 -11.78
C PRO A 65 -11.23 -4.28 -10.45
N LYS A 66 -12.56 -4.11 -10.49
CA LYS A 66 -13.41 -4.07 -9.29
C LYS A 66 -13.16 -5.24 -8.32
N PRO A 67 -13.00 -6.50 -8.79
CA PRO A 67 -12.69 -7.61 -7.88
C PRO A 67 -11.36 -7.42 -7.15
N GLN A 68 -10.34 -6.87 -7.81
CA GLN A 68 -9.04 -6.61 -7.18
C GLN A 68 -9.10 -5.43 -6.20
N ILE A 69 -9.91 -4.40 -6.48
CA ILE A 69 -10.16 -3.30 -5.54
C ILE A 69 -10.79 -3.86 -4.25
N ASN A 70 -11.80 -4.73 -4.38
CA ASN A 70 -12.43 -5.37 -3.23
C ASN A 70 -11.43 -6.27 -2.47
N ALA A 71 -10.64 -7.07 -3.20
CA ALA A 71 -9.61 -7.91 -2.62
C ALA A 71 -8.55 -7.10 -1.86
N LEU A 72 -8.20 -5.90 -2.35
CA LEU A 72 -7.27 -5.00 -1.67
C LEU A 72 -7.81 -4.60 -0.29
N TRP A 73 -9.05 -4.11 -0.24
CA TRP A 73 -9.64 -3.68 1.02
C TRP A 73 -9.89 -4.83 2.00
N GLN A 74 -10.30 -6.00 1.51
CA GLN A 74 -10.41 -7.20 2.33
C GLN A 74 -9.06 -7.58 2.94
N ARG A 75 -7.99 -7.59 2.12
CA ARG A 75 -6.64 -7.91 2.60
C ARG A 75 -6.12 -6.87 3.59
N VAL A 76 -6.40 -5.58 3.37
CA VAL A 76 -6.07 -4.51 4.33
C VAL A 76 -6.76 -4.76 5.67
N GLY A 77 -8.07 -5.02 5.66
CA GLY A 77 -8.84 -5.29 6.88
C GLY A 77 -8.33 -6.51 7.64
N GLN A 78 -8.06 -7.62 6.94
CA GLN A 78 -7.47 -8.82 7.52
C GLN A 78 -6.09 -8.52 8.13
N SER A 79 -5.25 -7.77 7.42
CA SER A 79 -3.90 -7.44 7.89
C SER A 79 -3.94 -6.54 9.13
N ILE A 80 -4.87 -5.58 9.18
CA ILE A 80 -5.09 -4.74 10.36
C ILE A 80 -5.52 -5.60 11.56
N GLN A 81 -6.46 -6.54 11.37
CA GLN A 81 -6.91 -7.44 12.43
C GLN A 81 -5.76 -8.29 12.99
N THR A 82 -4.95 -8.88 12.11
CA THR A 82 -3.75 -9.64 12.51
C THR A 82 -2.78 -8.78 13.30
N VAL A 83 -2.40 -7.61 12.76
CA VAL A 83 -1.43 -6.72 13.40
C VAL A 83 -1.93 -6.22 14.77
N LEU A 84 -3.21 -5.87 14.89
CA LEU A 84 -3.79 -5.43 16.17
C LEU A 84 -3.92 -6.58 17.18
N GLY A 85 -4.11 -7.81 16.73
CA GLY A 85 -4.15 -8.99 17.60
C GLY A 85 -2.78 -9.39 18.16
N GLU A 86 -1.70 -9.08 17.42
CA GLU A 86 -0.33 -9.41 17.80
C GLU A 86 0.37 -8.31 18.62
N ARG A 87 -0.08 -7.06 18.50
CA ARG A 87 0.56 -5.90 19.14
C ARG A 87 -0.07 -5.54 20.48
N ARG A 88 0.75 -4.97 21.38
CA ARG A 88 0.25 -4.23 22.56
C ARG A 88 -0.51 -2.98 22.11
N ALA A 89 -1.17 -2.29 23.06
CA ALA A 89 -2.06 -1.13 22.85
C ALA A 89 -1.37 0.13 22.26
N GLU A 90 -0.64 -0.02 21.17
CA GLU A 90 0.04 1.04 20.41
C GLU A 90 -0.77 1.36 19.14
N PRO A 91 -0.77 2.63 18.69
CA PRO A 91 -1.43 3.00 17.46
C PRO A 91 -0.86 2.28 16.23
N LEU A 92 -1.76 1.84 15.34
CA LEU A 92 -1.42 1.37 14.01
C LEU A 92 -1.60 2.50 12.99
N TRP A 93 -0.57 2.76 12.19
CA TRP A 93 -0.59 3.83 11.20
C TRP A 93 -0.81 3.24 9.81
N VAL A 94 -1.90 3.63 9.14
CA VAL A 94 -2.30 3.10 7.83
C VAL A 94 -2.28 4.20 6.78
N SER A 95 -1.43 4.04 5.75
CA SER A 95 -1.23 5.05 4.72
C SER A 95 -0.84 4.43 3.38
N THR A 96 -1.07 5.15 2.29
CA THR A 96 -0.50 4.85 0.95
C THR A 96 0.62 5.83 0.57
N SER A 97 0.99 6.70 1.50
CA SER A 97 1.98 7.75 1.26
C SER A 97 3.39 7.17 1.20
N GLY A 98 4.16 7.65 0.22
CA GLY A 98 5.52 7.24 -0.04
C GLY A 98 5.86 7.53 -1.50
N LEU A 99 7.05 8.07 -1.74
CA LEU A 99 7.52 8.43 -3.09
C LEU A 99 8.76 7.63 -3.52
N GLY A 100 9.17 6.65 -2.70
CA GLY A 100 10.35 5.81 -2.98
C GLY A 100 10.07 4.62 -3.90
N VAL A 101 8.80 4.19 -4.02
CA VAL A 101 8.38 3.10 -4.92
C VAL A 101 7.07 3.50 -5.58
N TYR A 102 7.07 3.57 -6.90
CA TYR A 102 5.90 3.91 -7.71
C TYR A 102 5.07 2.67 -8.04
N TRP A 103 4.65 1.96 -7.01
CA TRP A 103 3.68 0.88 -7.11
C TRP A 103 2.78 0.95 -5.89
N LEU A 104 1.47 0.86 -6.06
CA LEU A 104 0.50 1.02 -4.99
C LEU A 104 0.81 0.03 -3.87
N HIS A 105 1.04 0.56 -2.68
CA HIS A 105 1.18 -0.23 -1.47
C HIS A 105 0.49 0.50 -0.33
N VAL A 106 -0.40 -0.21 0.37
CA VAL A 106 -0.92 0.25 1.66
C VAL A 106 0.08 -0.21 2.71
N ARG A 107 0.56 0.73 3.51
CA ARG A 107 1.51 0.50 4.60
C ARG A 107 0.77 0.44 5.92
N LEU A 108 1.13 -0.54 6.74
CA LEU A 108 0.74 -0.71 8.13
C LEU A 108 2.00 -0.55 8.98
N ASP A 109 2.27 0.69 9.41
CA ASP A 109 3.49 1.07 10.14
C ASP A 109 3.24 1.13 11.66
N SER A 110 4.27 0.84 12.46
CA SER A 110 4.27 1.12 13.91
C SER A 110 4.47 2.60 14.25
N LYS A 111 4.85 3.43 13.27
CA LYS A 111 5.12 4.86 13.44
C LYS A 111 4.40 5.68 12.37
N PRO A 112 4.04 6.94 12.65
CA PRO A 112 3.33 7.84 11.72
C PRO A 112 4.21 8.35 10.58
N LYS A 113 4.84 7.46 9.80
CA LYS A 113 5.70 7.84 8.67
C LYS A 113 4.88 8.55 7.58
N TYR A 114 5.43 9.65 7.07
CA TYR A 114 4.85 10.46 5.98
C TYR A 114 3.53 11.18 6.31
N TYR A 115 3.06 11.14 7.56
CA TYR A 115 1.91 11.95 7.96
C TYR A 115 2.30 13.43 8.03
N THR A 116 1.49 14.29 7.42
CA THR A 116 1.70 15.75 7.44
C THR A 116 0.84 16.46 8.48
N HIS A 117 -0.20 15.79 9.00
CA HIS A 117 -1.06 16.32 10.05
C HIS A 117 -0.29 16.40 11.38
N GLY A 118 -0.11 17.62 11.90
CA GLY A 118 0.72 17.92 13.08
C GLY A 118 0.50 16.99 14.27
N PRO A 119 -0.74 16.82 14.77
CA PRO A 119 -1.03 15.94 15.91
C PRO A 119 -0.55 14.49 15.74
N TYR A 120 -0.55 13.97 14.51
CA TYR A 120 -0.12 12.60 14.24
C TYR A 120 1.40 12.44 14.15
N ARG A 121 2.15 13.53 13.95
CA ARG A 121 3.61 13.49 13.88
C ARG A 121 4.30 13.46 15.25
N GLN A 122 3.56 13.76 16.31
CA GLN A 122 4.09 13.91 17.67
C GLN A 122 3.99 12.64 18.51
N VAL A 123 3.35 11.59 17.99
CA VAL A 123 3.26 10.29 18.65
C VAL A 123 4.58 9.56 18.39
N VAL A 124 5.55 9.72 19.29
CA VAL A 124 6.85 9.04 19.31
C VAL A 124 6.93 8.17 20.55
#